data_AF-A0A0X8G5F6-F1
#
_entry.id   AF-A0A0X8G5F6-F1
#
_cell.length_a   1.000
_cell.length_b   1.000
_cell.length_c   1.000
_cell.angle_alpha   90.00
_cell.angle_beta   90.00
_cell.angle_gamma   90.00
#
_symmetry.space_group_name_H-M   'P 1'
#
loop_
_entity.id
_entity.type
_entity.pdbx_description
1 polymer ?
#
loop_
_entity_poly.entity_id
_entity_poly.type
_entity_poly.pdbx_seq_one_letter_code
_entity_poly.pdbx_strand_id
1 'polypeptide(L)'
;MKKSYFKKIVAVLLLIIVGVFLIPAPKTNFFSIYTTNDKPAIDLKKFQEKPTKEIIINGIKWIYYSGGKGAKTILFSHGMGGAYDLWWQQVAEFEKDYNVITYTLPEEINTLEKASNGILKILETENINHFYAVGTSMGGYITQYLVSIIPERIEKAVFGNTFPPNNLIAKENATKSKVIPYLPEILIAKLATEKINNELVPAAKNNELLKAFLPSLPFSKKQFMNRYYVVIDNFTASPSNYSVKRIPKLIIESDNDPLIQPELRKKIKELYKDADVYTFHNEGHFPYINASEEFNNVLRNFLNKKNEFLAIEKTITNYFEGRKNANIKQLQSAFSTNASLYTSLNGNEIVIPLTAYLNKVKTDGFQEVKTVILDGDITGSIANFKTKFVYSKKSYTDYLILLSTQNGWKISSKTFTQTN
;
A
#
# COMPACT_ATOMS: atom_id res chain seq x y z
N MET A 1 19.77 -49.44 41.28
CA MET A 1 18.49 -49.52 40.53
C MET A 1 17.81 -48.17 40.27
N LYS A 2 17.64 -47.27 41.25
CA LYS A 2 16.93 -45.97 41.07
C LYS A 2 17.48 -45.02 39.98
N LYS A 3 18.82 -44.97 39.79
CA LYS A 3 19.47 -44.09 38.79
C LYS A 3 19.20 -44.51 37.32
N SER A 4 18.96 -45.81 37.08
CA SER A 4 18.65 -46.35 35.75
C SER A 4 17.19 -46.10 35.35
N TYR A 5 16.27 -46.25 36.32
CA TYR A 5 14.86 -45.90 36.12
C TYR A 5 14.66 -44.39 35.86
N PHE A 6 15.35 -43.53 36.59
CA PHE A 6 15.31 -42.08 36.36
C PHE A 6 15.79 -41.72 34.94
N LYS A 7 16.89 -42.30 34.47
CA LYS A 7 17.39 -42.10 33.10
C LYS A 7 16.39 -42.57 32.03
N LYS A 8 15.70 -43.69 32.25
CA LYS A 8 14.66 -44.19 31.33
C LYS A 8 13.44 -43.27 31.28
N ILE A 9 12.98 -42.76 32.44
CA ILE A 9 11.87 -41.81 32.51
C ILE A 9 12.21 -40.50 31.79
N VAL A 10 13.41 -39.97 32.02
CA VAL A 10 13.89 -38.76 31.32
C VAL A 10 13.98 -38.99 29.81
N ALA A 11 14.47 -40.15 29.37
CA ALA A 11 14.52 -40.49 27.94
C ALA A 11 13.13 -40.60 27.30
N VAL A 12 12.15 -41.21 27.99
CA VAL A 12 10.77 -41.30 27.52
C VAL A 12 10.12 -39.91 27.45
N LEU A 13 10.32 -39.06 28.46
CA LEU A 13 9.82 -37.68 28.44
C LEU A 13 10.46 -36.85 27.31
N LEU A 14 11.76 -37.01 27.07
CA LEU A 14 12.45 -36.38 25.94
C LEU A 14 11.90 -36.87 24.60
N LEU A 15 11.62 -38.17 24.44
CA LEU A 15 11.01 -38.72 23.23
C LEU A 15 9.58 -38.19 23.01
N ILE A 16 8.79 -38.04 24.07
CA ILE A 16 7.46 -37.42 24.00
C ILE A 16 7.57 -35.96 23.59
N ILE A 17 8.49 -35.21 24.20
CA ILE A 17 8.75 -33.81 23.84
C ILE A 17 9.15 -33.73 22.35
N VAL A 18 10.16 -34.49 21.91
CA VAL A 18 10.58 -34.53 20.51
C VAL A 18 9.42 -34.91 19.59
N GLY A 19 8.62 -35.90 19.97
CA GLY A 19 7.42 -36.32 19.24
C GLY A 19 6.43 -35.18 19.02
N VAL A 20 6.16 -34.36 20.05
CA VAL A 20 5.25 -33.20 19.94
C VAL A 20 5.81 -32.12 18.99
N PHE A 21 7.13 -31.92 18.94
CA PHE A 21 7.77 -30.98 18.01
C PHE A 21 7.70 -31.43 16.54
N LEU A 22 7.49 -32.73 16.28
CA LEU A 22 7.32 -33.28 14.94
C LEU A 22 5.87 -33.22 14.44
N ILE A 23 4.89 -32.86 15.30
CA ILE A 23 3.48 -32.74 14.90
C ILE A 23 3.28 -31.39 14.17
N PRO A 24 2.98 -31.39 12.86
CA PRO A 24 2.70 -30.16 12.13
C PRO A 24 1.36 -29.57 12.56
N ALA A 25 1.14 -28.29 12.25
CA ALA A 25 -0.19 -27.71 12.40
C ALA A 25 -1.23 -28.48 11.53
N PRO A 26 -2.46 -28.64 12.04
CA PRO A 26 -3.53 -29.29 11.28
C PRO A 26 -3.83 -28.46 10.02
N LYS A 27 -3.93 -29.15 8.88
CA LYS A 27 -4.40 -28.54 7.62
C LYS A 27 -5.90 -28.74 7.52
N THR A 28 -6.63 -27.64 7.50
CA THR A 28 -8.08 -27.65 7.39
C THR A 28 -8.49 -27.31 5.97
N ASN A 29 -9.37 -28.11 5.35
CA ASN A 29 -9.90 -27.77 4.03
C ASN A 29 -11.15 -26.91 4.20
N PHE A 30 -11.14 -25.68 3.66
CA PHE A 30 -12.31 -24.78 3.72
C PHE A 30 -13.62 -25.45 3.28
N PHE A 31 -13.63 -26.13 2.13
CA PHE A 31 -14.82 -26.78 1.57
C PHE A 31 -15.27 -28.04 2.33
N SER A 32 -14.46 -28.52 3.29
CA SER A 32 -14.88 -29.57 4.23
C SER A 32 -15.69 -29.04 5.42
N ILE A 33 -15.50 -27.75 5.76
CA ILE A 33 -16.20 -27.07 6.85
C ILE A 33 -17.35 -26.23 6.32
N TYR A 34 -17.11 -25.48 5.24
CA TYR A 34 -18.06 -24.59 4.62
C TYR A 34 -18.74 -25.29 3.43
N THR A 35 -19.90 -25.89 3.68
CA THR A 35 -20.67 -26.63 2.67
C THR A 35 -21.72 -25.78 1.96
N THR A 36 -21.91 -24.53 2.39
CA THR A 36 -22.81 -23.57 1.73
C THR A 36 -22.29 -23.27 0.32
N ASN A 37 -23.17 -23.39 -0.67
CA ASN A 37 -22.87 -23.11 -2.08
C ASN A 37 -23.30 -21.69 -2.47
N ASP A 38 -22.81 -20.69 -1.74
CA ASP A 38 -23.09 -19.28 -1.98
C ASP A 38 -22.04 -18.63 -2.90
N LYS A 39 -22.25 -17.34 -3.23
CA LYS A 39 -21.36 -16.60 -4.12
C LYS A 39 -19.89 -16.60 -3.64
N PRO A 40 -19.57 -16.29 -2.37
CA PRO A 40 -18.18 -16.36 -1.87
C PRO A 40 -17.51 -17.74 -2.05
N ALA A 41 -18.21 -18.83 -1.77
CA ALA A 41 -17.65 -20.18 -1.93
C ALA A 41 -17.42 -20.54 -3.41
N ILE A 42 -18.39 -20.21 -4.28
CA ILE A 42 -18.29 -20.40 -5.74
C ILE A 42 -17.12 -19.59 -6.30
N ASP A 43 -16.98 -18.33 -5.89
CA ASP A 43 -15.93 -17.44 -6.37
C ASP A 43 -14.55 -17.88 -5.88
N LEU A 44 -14.42 -18.38 -4.64
CA LEU A 44 -13.16 -18.93 -4.15
C LEU A 44 -12.73 -20.14 -4.97
N LYS A 45 -13.66 -21.07 -5.26
CA LYS A 45 -13.37 -22.26 -6.08
C LYS A 45 -12.90 -21.85 -7.48
N LYS A 46 -13.64 -20.96 -8.13
CA LYS A 46 -13.26 -20.41 -9.44
C LYS A 46 -11.90 -19.72 -9.41
N PHE A 47 -11.60 -18.99 -8.34
CA PHE A 47 -10.33 -18.31 -8.18
C PHE A 47 -9.16 -19.30 -8.01
N GLN A 48 -9.33 -20.34 -7.19
CA GLN A 48 -8.31 -21.38 -6.98
C GLN A 48 -8.08 -22.27 -8.21
N GLU A 49 -9.04 -22.34 -9.14
CA GLU A 49 -8.87 -22.99 -10.44
C GLU A 49 -8.05 -22.15 -11.43
N LYS A 50 -7.85 -20.85 -11.17
CA LYS A 50 -7.04 -20.00 -12.04
C LYS A 50 -5.55 -20.32 -11.91
N PRO A 51 -4.77 -20.27 -13.00
CA PRO A 51 -3.34 -20.53 -12.95
C PRO A 51 -2.63 -19.45 -12.13
N THR A 52 -1.82 -19.89 -11.16
CA THR A 52 -0.84 -19.03 -10.49
C THR A 52 0.44 -18.96 -11.32
N LYS A 53 1.21 -17.90 -11.10
CA LYS A 53 2.56 -17.70 -11.63
C LYS A 53 3.58 -17.91 -10.52
N GLU A 54 4.78 -18.30 -10.94
CA GLU A 54 5.90 -18.54 -10.02
C GLU A 54 7.14 -17.79 -10.50
N ILE A 55 7.88 -17.21 -9.56
CA ILE A 55 9.17 -16.58 -9.83
C ILE A 55 10.15 -16.87 -8.69
N ILE A 56 11.41 -17.11 -9.03
CA ILE A 56 12.49 -17.32 -8.05
C ILE A 56 13.26 -16.01 -7.90
N ILE A 57 13.30 -15.49 -6.67
CA ILE A 57 13.95 -14.23 -6.33
C ILE A 57 14.92 -14.51 -5.19
N ASN A 58 16.23 -14.37 -5.44
CA ASN A 58 17.28 -14.69 -4.48
C ASN A 58 17.16 -16.12 -3.90
N GLY A 59 16.81 -17.10 -4.74
CA GLY A 59 16.62 -18.50 -4.34
C GLY A 59 15.30 -18.78 -3.60
N ILE A 60 14.44 -17.79 -3.39
CA ILE A 60 13.14 -17.94 -2.73
C ILE A 60 12.04 -17.98 -3.80
N LYS A 61 11.17 -18.99 -3.73
CA LYS A 61 10.02 -19.13 -4.63
C LYS A 61 8.88 -18.22 -4.18
N TRP A 62 8.42 -17.36 -5.08
CA TRP A 62 7.22 -16.54 -4.93
C TRP A 62 6.12 -17.12 -5.79
N ILE A 63 4.91 -17.21 -5.21
CA ILE A 63 3.69 -17.60 -5.90
C ILE A 63 2.78 -16.39 -5.93
N TYR A 64 2.25 -16.05 -7.10
CA TYR A 64 1.39 -14.89 -7.27
C TYR A 64 0.34 -15.14 -8.35
N TYR A 65 -0.72 -14.35 -8.31
CA TYR A 65 -1.73 -14.28 -9.35
C TYR A 65 -1.60 -12.94 -10.07
N SER A 66 -1.81 -12.94 -11.39
CA SER A 66 -1.87 -11.73 -12.23
C SER A 66 -2.92 -11.97 -13.30
N GLY A 67 -3.97 -11.15 -13.33
CA GLY A 67 -5.09 -11.29 -14.26
C GLY A 67 -6.03 -10.08 -14.28
N GLY A 68 -7.06 -10.13 -15.13
CA GLY A 68 -7.96 -9.00 -15.39
C GLY A 68 -7.61 -8.23 -16.66
N LYS A 69 -8.46 -7.27 -17.06
CA LYS A 69 -8.37 -6.60 -18.40
C LYS A 69 -8.26 -5.08 -18.34
N GLY A 70 -7.88 -4.51 -17.21
CA GLY A 70 -7.80 -3.06 -17.03
C GLY A 70 -6.45 -2.43 -17.37
N ALA A 71 -6.48 -1.16 -17.78
CA ALA A 71 -5.27 -0.34 -18.00
C ALA A 71 -4.56 0.06 -16.71
N LYS A 72 -5.25 -0.02 -15.56
CA LYS A 72 -4.71 0.25 -14.23
C LYS A 72 -4.55 -1.06 -13.48
N THR A 73 -3.47 -1.16 -12.70
CA THR A 73 -3.17 -2.34 -11.89
C THR A 73 -3.47 -2.08 -10.41
N ILE A 74 -4.12 -3.04 -9.74
CA ILE A 74 -4.25 -3.10 -8.29
C ILE A 74 -3.34 -4.20 -7.76
N LEU A 75 -2.42 -3.85 -6.87
CA LEU A 75 -1.66 -4.79 -6.06
C LEU A 75 -2.35 -4.97 -4.71
N PHE A 76 -2.76 -6.20 -4.40
CA PHE A 76 -3.32 -6.56 -3.11
C PHE A 76 -2.29 -7.29 -2.22
N SER A 77 -2.03 -6.72 -1.05
CA SER A 77 -1.06 -7.21 -0.05
C SER A 77 -1.78 -7.81 1.16
N HIS A 78 -1.61 -9.11 1.39
CA HIS A 78 -2.30 -9.85 2.44
C HIS A 78 -1.71 -9.66 3.85
N GLY A 79 -2.49 -9.97 4.88
CA GLY A 79 -2.08 -9.96 6.29
C GLY A 79 -1.22 -11.17 6.70
N MET A 80 -0.81 -11.23 7.98
CA MET A 80 0.14 -12.24 8.49
C MET A 80 -0.24 -13.70 8.22
N GLY A 81 -1.53 -14.05 8.25
CA GLY A 81 -1.99 -15.43 7.96
C GLY A 81 -2.28 -15.70 6.48
N GLY A 82 -2.19 -14.68 5.62
CA GLY A 82 -2.71 -14.76 4.25
C GLY A 82 -1.82 -15.48 3.24
N ALA A 83 -2.41 -15.67 2.06
CA ALA A 83 -1.76 -16.09 0.82
C ALA A 83 -2.40 -15.34 -0.36
N TYR A 84 -1.98 -15.67 -1.59
CA TYR A 84 -2.46 -15.04 -2.83
C TYR A 84 -3.99 -15.08 -2.98
N ASP A 85 -4.67 -16.08 -2.39
CA ASP A 85 -6.11 -16.27 -2.47
C ASP A 85 -6.92 -15.60 -1.36
N LEU A 86 -6.28 -14.91 -0.41
CA LEU A 86 -6.98 -14.16 0.65
C LEU A 86 -7.91 -13.06 0.09
N TRP A 87 -7.61 -12.55 -1.09
CA TRP A 87 -8.34 -11.45 -1.73
C TRP A 87 -9.36 -11.93 -2.78
N TRP A 88 -9.75 -13.21 -2.79
CA TRP A 88 -10.59 -13.79 -3.85
C TRP A 88 -11.89 -13.00 -4.13
N GLN A 89 -12.54 -12.47 -3.10
CA GLN A 89 -13.77 -11.69 -3.26
C GLN A 89 -13.51 -10.32 -3.91
N GLN A 90 -12.35 -9.72 -3.66
CA GLN A 90 -11.92 -8.48 -4.30
C GLN A 90 -11.46 -8.77 -5.73
N VAL A 91 -10.70 -9.85 -5.95
CA VAL A 91 -10.28 -10.26 -7.29
C VAL A 91 -11.51 -10.47 -8.19
N ALA A 92 -12.50 -11.24 -7.74
CA ALA A 92 -13.74 -11.50 -8.48
C ALA A 92 -14.50 -10.21 -8.85
N GLU A 93 -14.36 -9.16 -8.05
CA GLU A 93 -15.03 -7.88 -8.28
C GLU A 93 -14.23 -6.92 -9.18
N PHE A 94 -12.92 -6.80 -8.96
CA PHE A 94 -12.10 -5.77 -9.60
C PHE A 94 -11.45 -6.21 -10.92
N GLU A 95 -11.28 -7.51 -11.18
CA GLU A 95 -10.69 -7.98 -12.45
C GLU A 95 -11.49 -7.65 -13.71
N LYS A 96 -12.76 -7.27 -13.53
CA LYS A 96 -13.63 -6.80 -14.60
C LYS A 96 -13.09 -5.51 -15.24
N ASP A 97 -12.47 -4.65 -14.42
CA ASP A 97 -12.09 -3.28 -14.78
C ASP A 97 -10.59 -2.99 -14.61
N TYR A 98 -9.89 -3.81 -13.84
CA TYR A 98 -8.48 -3.64 -13.47
C TYR A 98 -7.65 -4.87 -13.85
N ASN A 99 -6.36 -4.66 -14.09
CA ASN A 99 -5.39 -5.71 -13.88
C ASN A 99 -5.19 -5.87 -12.37
N VAL A 100 -5.16 -7.10 -11.86
CA VAL A 100 -5.11 -7.40 -10.44
C VAL A 100 -3.95 -8.35 -10.16
N ILE A 101 -3.13 -7.99 -9.19
CA ILE A 101 -2.01 -8.79 -8.72
C ILE A 101 -2.21 -9.09 -7.23
N THR A 102 -2.18 -10.37 -6.87
CA THR A 102 -2.10 -10.84 -5.48
C THR A 102 -0.89 -11.77 -5.36
N TYR A 103 -0.30 -11.91 -4.17
CA TYR A 103 0.88 -12.75 -3.97
C TYR A 103 0.82 -13.49 -2.64
N THR A 104 1.64 -14.53 -2.49
CA THR A 104 1.92 -15.15 -1.20
C THR A 104 3.31 -14.71 -0.75
N LEU A 105 3.41 -14.02 0.39
CA LEU A 105 4.69 -13.69 1.01
C LEU A 105 5.38 -14.99 1.47
N PRO A 106 6.54 -15.36 0.91
CA PRO A 106 7.21 -16.61 1.26
C PRO A 106 7.60 -16.69 2.74
N GLU A 107 7.70 -17.90 3.28
CA GLU A 107 8.00 -18.10 4.71
C GLU A 107 9.43 -17.69 5.10
N GLU A 108 10.34 -17.52 4.14
CA GLU A 108 11.70 -17.03 4.31
C GLU A 108 11.79 -15.51 4.51
N ILE A 109 10.74 -14.76 4.15
CA ILE A 109 10.78 -13.29 4.16
C ILE A 109 10.51 -12.76 5.57
N ASN A 110 11.49 -12.04 6.11
CA ASN A 110 11.49 -11.59 7.49
C ASN A 110 11.78 -10.09 7.70
N THR A 111 11.89 -9.30 6.63
CA THR A 111 12.06 -7.85 6.68
C THR A 111 11.19 -7.17 5.65
N LEU A 112 10.86 -5.90 5.89
CA LEU A 112 10.14 -5.05 4.93
C LEU A 112 10.90 -4.90 3.62
N GLU A 113 12.23 -4.76 3.67
CA GLU A 113 13.10 -4.66 2.49
C GLU A 113 13.01 -5.92 1.60
N LYS A 114 13.09 -7.12 2.20
CA LYS A 114 12.97 -8.37 1.43
C LYS A 114 11.56 -8.54 0.85
N ALA A 115 10.53 -8.12 1.60
CA ALA A 115 9.16 -8.15 1.13
C ALA A 115 8.97 -7.20 -0.07
N SER A 116 9.39 -5.96 0.05
CA SER A 116 9.28 -4.97 -1.02
C SER A 116 10.07 -5.38 -2.25
N ASN A 117 11.32 -5.84 -2.10
CA ASN A 117 12.14 -6.30 -3.23
C ASN A 117 11.46 -7.41 -4.04
N GLY A 118 10.84 -8.38 -3.36
CA GLY A 118 10.11 -9.44 -4.04
C GLY A 118 8.86 -8.95 -4.78
N ILE A 119 8.09 -8.07 -4.14
CA ILE A 119 6.91 -7.43 -4.73
C ILE A 119 7.30 -6.59 -5.96
N LEU A 120 8.36 -5.79 -5.87
CA LEU A 120 8.84 -4.96 -6.98
C LEU A 120 9.29 -5.82 -8.15
N LYS A 121 9.94 -6.97 -7.90
CA LYS A 121 10.32 -7.90 -8.96
C LYS A 121 9.13 -8.57 -9.64
N ILE A 122 8.06 -8.89 -8.89
CA ILE A 122 6.79 -9.35 -9.47
C ILE A 122 6.23 -8.27 -10.39
N LEU A 123 6.15 -7.02 -9.91
CA LEU A 123 5.63 -5.90 -10.72
C LEU A 123 6.48 -5.64 -11.97
N GLU A 124 7.80 -5.72 -11.87
CA GLU A 124 8.71 -5.62 -13.03
C GLU A 124 8.46 -6.74 -14.05
N THR A 125 8.30 -7.97 -13.59
CA THR A 125 8.03 -9.14 -14.45
C THR A 125 6.73 -8.98 -15.22
N GLU A 126 5.73 -8.36 -14.58
CA GLU A 126 4.43 -8.04 -15.19
C GLU A 126 4.45 -6.71 -15.96
N ASN A 127 5.61 -6.04 -16.09
CA ASN A 127 5.78 -4.74 -16.74
C ASN A 127 4.90 -3.61 -16.17
N ILE A 128 4.65 -3.64 -14.87
CA ILE A 128 3.79 -2.68 -14.17
C ILE A 128 4.64 -1.58 -13.54
N ASN A 129 4.67 -0.40 -14.15
CA ASN A 129 5.40 0.74 -13.60
C ASN A 129 4.60 1.51 -12.53
N HIS A 130 3.30 1.70 -12.75
CA HIS A 130 2.41 2.42 -11.85
C HIS A 130 1.21 1.56 -11.43
N PHE A 131 0.82 1.64 -10.16
CA PHE A 131 -0.24 0.80 -9.61
C PHE A 131 -0.95 1.44 -8.41
N TYR A 132 -2.11 0.88 -8.07
CA TYR A 132 -2.80 1.11 -6.81
C TYR A 132 -2.37 0.06 -5.80
N ALA A 133 -1.93 0.49 -4.62
CA ALA A 133 -1.48 -0.41 -3.57
C ALA A 133 -2.58 -0.55 -2.51
N VAL A 134 -3.09 -1.76 -2.31
CA VAL A 134 -4.14 -2.06 -1.34
C VAL A 134 -3.62 -3.13 -0.40
N GLY A 135 -3.59 -2.85 0.91
CA GLY A 135 -3.10 -3.85 1.86
C GLY A 135 -3.88 -3.84 3.17
N THR A 136 -4.00 -5.02 3.78
CA THR A 136 -4.60 -5.17 5.11
C THR A 136 -3.61 -5.68 6.15
N SER A 137 -3.72 -5.23 7.40
CA SER A 137 -2.87 -5.72 8.50
C SER A 137 -1.38 -5.58 8.15
N MET A 138 -0.57 -6.65 8.23
CA MET A 138 0.81 -6.68 7.73
C MET A 138 0.96 -6.17 6.29
N GLY A 139 0.04 -6.51 5.39
CA GLY A 139 0.05 -6.03 4.00
C GLY A 139 -0.22 -4.53 3.89
N GLY A 140 -1.03 -3.97 4.79
CA GLY A 140 -1.22 -2.53 4.92
C GLY A 140 0.04 -1.82 5.43
N TYR A 141 0.80 -2.48 6.32
CA TYR A 141 2.09 -2.00 6.81
C TYR A 141 3.17 -2.03 5.72
N ILE A 142 3.24 -3.12 4.94
CA ILE A 142 4.07 -3.20 3.72
C ILE A 142 3.68 -2.11 2.71
N THR A 143 2.40 -1.84 2.54
CA THR A 143 1.91 -0.80 1.63
C THR A 143 2.38 0.59 2.05
N GLN A 144 2.36 0.91 3.35
CA GLN A 144 2.94 2.16 3.88
C GLN A 144 4.45 2.23 3.63
N TYR A 145 5.17 1.10 3.75
CA TYR A 145 6.60 1.05 3.45
C TYR A 145 6.87 1.31 1.96
N LEU A 146 6.11 0.68 1.04
CA LEU A 146 6.20 0.97 -0.40
C LEU A 146 5.95 2.45 -0.70
N VAL A 147 4.94 3.06 -0.08
CA VAL A 147 4.70 4.52 -0.16
C VAL A 147 5.91 5.34 0.27
N SER A 148 6.69 4.87 1.25
CA SER A 148 7.89 5.59 1.71
C SER A 148 9.10 5.47 0.77
N ILE A 149 9.25 4.34 0.07
CA ILE A 149 10.48 4.04 -0.71
C ILE A 149 10.33 4.21 -2.23
N ILE A 150 9.11 4.05 -2.77
CA ILE A 150 8.80 4.21 -4.20
C ILE A 150 7.51 5.02 -4.44
N PRO A 151 7.33 6.18 -3.78
CA PRO A 151 6.12 6.98 -3.90
C PRO A 151 5.75 7.36 -5.34
N GLU A 152 6.72 7.47 -6.25
CA GLU A 152 6.53 7.78 -7.66
C GLU A 152 5.79 6.68 -8.45
N ARG A 153 5.85 5.42 -7.99
CA ARG A 153 5.15 4.30 -8.64
C ARG A 153 3.73 4.10 -8.12
N ILE A 154 3.36 4.72 -7.01
CA ILE A 154 2.05 4.53 -6.38
C ILE A 154 1.11 5.65 -6.77
N GLU A 155 0.00 5.30 -7.41
CA GLU A 155 -1.03 6.27 -7.80
C GLU A 155 -2.10 6.47 -6.73
N LYS A 156 -2.37 5.43 -5.94
CA LYS A 156 -3.30 5.41 -4.79
C LYS A 156 -2.86 4.36 -3.77
N ALA A 157 -3.10 4.63 -2.48
CA ALA A 157 -2.77 3.70 -1.41
C ALA A 157 -3.97 3.47 -0.48
N VAL A 158 -4.19 2.20 -0.08
CA VAL A 158 -5.21 1.83 0.89
C VAL A 158 -4.55 1.09 2.06
N PHE A 159 -4.75 1.63 3.26
CA PHE A 159 -4.25 1.09 4.52
C PHE A 159 -5.42 0.49 5.30
N GLY A 160 -5.70 -0.81 5.11
CA GLY A 160 -6.82 -1.51 5.72
C GLY A 160 -6.45 -2.20 7.04
N ASN A 161 -7.25 -2.06 8.10
CA ASN A 161 -7.12 -2.78 9.37
C ASN A 161 -5.65 -2.95 9.81
N THR A 162 -4.89 -1.85 9.82
CA THR A 162 -3.44 -1.83 9.98
C THR A 162 -3.00 -0.73 10.95
N PHE A 163 -1.70 -0.58 11.14
CA PHE A 163 -1.05 0.28 12.12
C PHE A 163 0.10 1.06 11.46
N PRO A 164 0.50 2.21 12.04
CA PRO A 164 1.66 2.97 11.54
C PRO A 164 2.97 2.33 12.03
N PRO A 165 4.13 2.77 11.52
CA PRO A 165 5.42 2.42 12.12
C PRO A 165 5.42 2.68 13.63
N ASN A 166 5.72 1.63 14.41
CA ASN A 166 5.58 1.69 15.86
C ASN A 166 6.49 0.67 16.55
N ASN A 167 6.80 0.96 17.82
CA ASN A 167 7.51 0.05 18.71
C ASN A 167 6.57 -0.67 19.70
N LEU A 168 5.25 -0.39 19.65
CA LEU A 168 4.29 -0.89 20.64
C LEU A 168 4.11 -2.40 20.52
N ILE A 169 3.89 -2.89 19.29
CA ILE A 169 3.70 -4.32 18.99
C ILE A 169 4.93 -5.13 19.43
N ALA A 170 6.13 -4.63 19.15
CA ALA A 170 7.37 -5.27 19.55
C ALA A 170 7.54 -5.35 21.08
N LYS A 171 7.19 -4.26 21.79
CA LYS A 171 7.28 -4.18 23.25
C LYS A 171 6.31 -5.15 23.94
N GLU A 172 5.05 -5.19 23.51
CA GLU A 172 4.04 -6.06 24.12
C GLU A 172 4.30 -7.55 23.89
N ASN A 173 4.87 -7.87 22.73
CA ASN A 173 5.15 -9.24 22.35
C ASN A 173 6.58 -9.67 22.69
N ALA A 174 7.42 -8.83 23.31
CA ALA A 174 8.82 -9.11 23.58
C ALA A 174 9.06 -10.42 24.36
N THR A 175 8.21 -10.73 25.34
CA THR A 175 8.29 -11.99 26.09
C THR A 175 7.77 -13.16 25.24
N LYS A 176 6.64 -12.99 24.55
CA LYS A 176 6.04 -14.02 23.69
C LYS A 176 6.99 -14.42 22.56
N SER A 177 7.63 -13.45 21.90
CA SER A 177 8.58 -13.70 20.80
C SER A 177 9.84 -14.43 21.25
N LYS A 178 10.21 -14.39 22.53
CA LYS A 178 11.30 -15.19 23.11
C LYS A 178 10.86 -16.63 23.42
N VAL A 179 9.58 -16.85 23.72
CA VAL A 179 9.04 -18.16 24.11
C VAL A 179 8.58 -18.97 22.89
N ILE A 180 7.91 -18.34 21.92
CA ILE A 180 7.35 -19.00 20.73
C ILE A 180 8.37 -19.85 19.95
N PRO A 181 9.65 -19.47 19.78
CA PRO A 181 10.67 -20.31 19.16
C PRO A 181 10.89 -21.67 19.84
N TYR A 182 10.50 -21.82 21.10
CA TYR A 182 10.59 -23.06 21.86
C TYR A 182 9.25 -23.81 21.97
N LEU A 183 8.16 -23.27 21.42
CA LEU A 183 6.87 -23.97 21.40
C LEU A 183 6.77 -24.90 20.17
N PRO A 184 6.19 -26.09 20.31
CA PRO A 184 5.80 -26.93 19.17
C PRO A 184 4.81 -26.21 18.26
N GLU A 185 4.89 -26.48 16.95
CA GLU A 185 4.01 -25.84 15.95
C GLU A 185 2.52 -26.09 16.23
N ILE A 186 2.16 -27.32 16.61
CA ILE A 186 0.79 -27.70 16.98
C ILE A 186 0.22 -26.87 18.14
N LEU A 187 1.05 -26.46 19.11
CA LEU A 187 0.59 -25.65 20.23
C LEU A 187 0.31 -24.21 19.78
N ILE A 188 1.17 -23.66 18.91
CA ILE A 188 0.95 -22.32 18.34
C ILE A 188 -0.33 -22.31 17.50
N ALA A 189 -0.56 -23.36 16.70
CA ALA A 189 -1.78 -23.51 15.91
C ALA A 189 -3.05 -23.62 16.78
N LYS A 190 -2.99 -24.33 17.91
CA LYS A 190 -4.11 -24.39 18.88
C LYS A 190 -4.41 -23.01 19.49
N LEU A 191 -3.38 -22.28 19.94
CA LEU A 191 -3.56 -20.92 20.47
C LEU A 191 -4.12 -19.97 19.41
N ALA A 192 -3.68 -20.09 18.15
CA ALA A 192 -4.23 -19.32 17.05
C ALA A 192 -5.72 -19.66 16.81
N THR A 193 -6.08 -20.95 16.87
CA THR A 193 -7.47 -21.41 16.73
C THR A 193 -8.36 -20.90 17.87
N GLU A 194 -7.88 -20.92 19.12
CA GLU A 194 -8.57 -20.34 20.26
C GLU A 194 -8.81 -18.84 20.06
N LYS A 195 -7.79 -18.10 19.59
CA LYS A 195 -7.93 -16.68 19.28
C LYS A 195 -8.94 -16.42 18.16
N ILE A 196 -8.95 -17.25 17.11
CA ILE A 196 -9.95 -17.16 16.04
C ILE A 196 -11.37 -17.28 16.62
N ASN A 197 -11.62 -18.31 17.44
CA ASN A 197 -12.96 -18.62 17.96
C ASN A 197 -13.43 -17.65 19.06
N ASN A 198 -12.52 -17.14 19.89
CA ASN A 198 -12.87 -16.33 21.05
C ASN A 198 -12.83 -14.82 20.77
N GLU A 199 -12.07 -14.38 19.76
CA GLU A 199 -11.91 -12.95 19.46
C GLU A 199 -12.31 -12.60 18.02
N LEU A 200 -11.73 -13.26 17.01
CA LEU A 200 -11.87 -12.83 15.61
C LEU A 200 -13.28 -13.07 15.05
N VAL A 201 -13.81 -14.28 15.24
CA VAL A 201 -15.14 -14.66 14.74
C VAL A 201 -16.25 -13.90 15.48
N PRO A 202 -16.24 -13.77 16.82
CA PRO A 202 -17.21 -12.94 17.52
C PRO A 202 -17.18 -11.47 17.12
N ALA A 203 -16.00 -10.89 16.91
CA ALA A 203 -15.86 -9.50 16.46
C ALA A 203 -16.45 -9.27 15.05
N ALA A 204 -16.52 -10.32 14.22
CA ALA A 204 -17.15 -10.32 12.91
C ALA A 204 -18.59 -10.89 12.96
N LYS A 205 -19.31 -10.68 14.07
CA LYS A 205 -20.71 -11.10 14.24
C LYS A 205 -20.93 -12.60 14.05
N ASN A 206 -19.96 -13.42 14.45
CA ASN A 206 -19.95 -14.87 14.26
C ASN A 206 -20.15 -15.31 12.80
N ASN A 207 -19.59 -14.54 11.85
CA ASN A 207 -19.71 -14.85 10.43
C ASN A 207 -19.16 -16.26 10.10
N GLU A 208 -20.04 -17.14 9.61
CA GLU A 208 -19.71 -18.55 9.35
C GLU A 208 -18.70 -18.73 8.22
N LEU A 209 -18.70 -17.85 7.20
CA LEU A 209 -17.69 -17.87 6.14
C LEU A 209 -16.30 -17.60 6.72
N LEU A 210 -16.15 -16.55 7.54
CA LEU A 210 -14.89 -16.21 8.18
C LEU A 210 -14.42 -17.34 9.12
N LYS A 211 -15.33 -17.89 9.92
CA LYS A 211 -15.07 -18.98 10.87
C LYS A 211 -14.55 -20.23 10.17
N ALA A 212 -15.07 -20.56 8.99
CA ALA A 212 -14.59 -21.69 8.21
C ALA A 212 -13.31 -21.37 7.41
N PHE A 213 -13.14 -20.14 6.95
CA PHE A 213 -12.02 -19.73 6.11
C PHE A 213 -10.71 -19.57 6.87
N LEU A 214 -10.70 -18.90 8.04
CA LEU A 214 -9.45 -18.61 8.76
C LEU A 214 -8.63 -19.87 9.12
N PRO A 215 -9.22 -20.99 9.59
CA PRO A 215 -8.49 -22.23 9.84
C PRO A 215 -7.91 -22.91 8.59
N SER A 216 -8.39 -22.54 7.40
CA SER A 216 -7.90 -23.11 6.13
C SER A 216 -6.64 -22.42 5.59
N LEU A 217 -6.28 -21.28 6.18
CA LEU A 217 -5.10 -20.53 5.78
C LEU A 217 -3.81 -21.33 6.04
N PRO A 218 -2.80 -21.21 5.17
CA PRO A 218 -1.54 -21.90 5.35
C PRO A 218 -0.84 -21.41 6.62
N PHE A 219 -0.27 -22.34 7.38
CA PHE A 219 0.48 -22.03 8.58
C PHE A 219 1.74 -22.90 8.69
N SER A 220 2.86 -22.26 8.99
CA SER A 220 4.05 -22.89 9.55
C SER A 220 4.60 -21.97 10.63
N LYS A 221 5.28 -22.55 11.63
CA LYS A 221 5.94 -21.75 12.67
C LYS A 221 6.98 -20.78 12.08
N LYS A 222 7.73 -21.23 11.07
CA LYS A 222 8.73 -20.42 10.37
C LYS A 222 8.08 -19.21 9.71
N GLN A 223 6.99 -19.43 8.96
CA GLN A 223 6.21 -18.37 8.34
C GLN A 223 5.70 -17.36 9.37
N PHE A 224 5.07 -17.85 10.45
CA PHE A 224 4.52 -16.99 11.50
C PHE A 224 5.61 -16.08 12.12
N MET A 225 6.76 -16.65 12.47
CA MET A 225 7.87 -15.91 13.07
C MET A 225 8.48 -14.88 12.11
N ASN A 226 8.72 -15.27 10.86
CA ASN A 226 9.32 -14.36 9.88
C ASN A 226 8.37 -13.22 9.50
N ARG A 227 7.07 -13.50 9.33
CA ARG A 227 6.06 -12.46 9.13
C ARG A 227 5.89 -11.56 10.37
N TYR A 228 6.10 -12.10 11.58
CA TYR A 228 6.15 -11.27 12.80
C TYR A 228 7.32 -10.30 12.76
N TYR A 229 8.49 -10.74 12.30
CA TYR A 229 9.64 -9.83 12.10
C TYR A 229 9.35 -8.73 11.09
N VAL A 230 8.63 -9.00 9.99
CA VAL A 230 8.17 -7.96 9.06
C VAL A 230 7.24 -6.94 9.75
N VAL A 231 6.34 -7.39 10.63
CA VAL A 231 5.41 -6.52 11.38
C VAL A 231 6.13 -5.57 12.35
N ILE A 232 7.24 -6.01 12.95
CA ILE A 232 8.01 -5.19 13.90
C ILE A 232 9.23 -4.51 13.28
N ASP A 233 9.49 -4.73 11.99
CA ASP A 233 10.55 -4.07 11.24
C ASP A 233 10.13 -2.61 11.04
N ASN A 234 10.90 -1.69 11.61
CA ASN A 234 10.47 -0.29 11.74
C ASN A 234 11.04 0.56 10.60
N PHE A 235 10.29 1.57 10.17
CA PHE A 235 10.73 2.53 9.15
C PHE A 235 10.24 3.94 9.47
N THR A 236 10.86 4.94 8.83
CA THR A 236 10.45 6.34 8.99
C THR A 236 9.45 6.72 7.90
N ALA A 237 8.19 6.95 8.30
CA ALA A 237 7.20 7.55 7.40
C ALA A 237 7.43 9.07 7.29
N SER A 238 7.26 9.63 6.10
CA SER A 238 7.37 11.07 5.84
C SER A 238 6.16 11.59 5.06
N PRO A 239 4.95 11.60 5.66
CA PRO A 239 3.70 11.94 4.99
C PRO A 239 3.66 13.37 4.44
N SER A 240 4.45 14.28 5.01
CA SER A 240 4.58 15.66 4.55
C SER A 240 5.44 15.83 3.30
N ASN A 241 6.28 14.85 2.95
CA ASN A 241 7.07 14.91 1.73
C ASN A 241 6.13 14.94 0.53
N TYR A 242 6.35 15.87 -0.40
CA TYR A 242 5.47 16.07 -1.56
C TYR A 242 5.19 14.79 -2.34
N SER A 243 6.22 13.96 -2.57
CA SER A 243 6.09 12.69 -3.29
C SER A 243 5.11 11.70 -2.63
N VAL A 244 4.97 11.76 -1.30
CA VAL A 244 4.01 10.97 -0.52
C VAL A 244 2.67 11.70 -0.40
N LYS A 245 2.69 12.99 -0.08
CA LYS A 245 1.50 13.84 0.10
C LYS A 245 0.58 13.82 -1.12
N ARG A 246 1.15 13.84 -2.33
CA ARG A 246 0.40 13.79 -3.61
C ARG A 246 -0.39 12.50 -3.86
N ILE A 247 -0.13 11.43 -3.09
CA ILE A 247 -0.79 10.13 -3.26
C ILE A 247 -2.11 10.17 -2.49
N PRO A 248 -3.29 10.00 -3.12
CA PRO A 248 -4.54 9.79 -2.41
C PRO A 248 -4.45 8.54 -1.56
N LYS A 249 -4.85 8.67 -0.29
CA LYS A 249 -4.80 7.60 0.70
C LYS A 249 -6.20 7.35 1.23
N LEU A 250 -6.51 6.08 1.48
CA LEU A 250 -7.69 5.66 2.21
C LEU A 250 -7.27 4.78 3.38
N ILE A 251 -7.69 5.14 4.58
CA ILE A 251 -7.63 4.27 5.74
C ILE A 251 -8.98 3.57 5.86
N ILE A 252 -8.96 2.24 5.82
CA ILE A 252 -10.14 1.42 6.14
C ILE A 252 -9.86 0.78 7.49
N GLU A 253 -10.75 0.94 8.45
CA GLU A 253 -10.63 0.29 9.77
C GLU A 253 -11.96 -0.27 10.23
N SER A 254 -11.93 -1.11 11.26
CA SER A 254 -13.12 -1.48 12.03
C SER A 254 -13.00 -0.95 13.45
N ASP A 255 -14.08 -0.41 14.00
CA ASP A 255 -14.10 0.19 15.34
C ASP A 255 -13.85 -0.82 16.47
N ASN A 256 -14.19 -2.09 16.23
CA ASN A 256 -14.03 -3.22 17.16
C ASN A 256 -12.89 -4.19 16.79
N ASP A 257 -11.93 -3.78 15.96
CA ASP A 257 -10.82 -4.64 15.54
C ASP A 257 -10.03 -5.20 16.76
N PRO A 258 -10.03 -6.53 16.99
CA PRO A 258 -9.38 -7.13 18.16
C PRO A 258 -7.85 -7.29 18.00
N LEU A 259 -7.33 -7.12 16.78
CA LEU A 259 -5.90 -7.24 16.50
C LEU A 259 -5.20 -5.89 16.46
N ILE A 260 -5.91 -4.82 16.09
CA ILE A 260 -5.34 -3.48 16.01
C ILE A 260 -5.84 -2.60 17.16
N GLN A 261 -4.93 -2.32 18.08
CA GLN A 261 -5.23 -1.51 19.25
C GLN A 261 -5.81 -0.13 18.89
N PRO A 262 -6.76 0.39 19.68
CA PRO A 262 -7.34 1.72 19.46
C PRO A 262 -6.28 2.84 19.34
N GLU A 263 -5.19 2.75 20.11
CA GLU A 263 -4.10 3.73 20.04
C GLU A 263 -3.41 3.72 18.67
N LEU A 264 -3.15 2.53 18.09
CA LEU A 264 -2.52 2.41 16.77
C LEU A 264 -3.46 2.88 15.65
N ARG A 265 -4.77 2.59 15.78
CA ARG A 265 -5.81 3.10 14.88
C ARG A 265 -5.89 4.63 14.90
N LYS A 266 -5.80 5.24 16.08
CA LYS A 266 -5.69 6.69 16.21
C LYS A 266 -4.40 7.23 15.56
N LYS A 267 -3.25 6.61 15.86
CA LYS A 267 -1.94 7.06 15.36
C LYS A 267 -1.81 7.01 13.84
N ILE A 268 -2.38 6.02 13.14
CA ILE A 268 -2.30 5.99 11.66
C ILE A 268 -3.11 7.13 11.04
N LYS A 269 -4.27 7.49 11.62
CA LYS A 269 -5.08 8.64 11.20
C LYS A 269 -4.36 9.97 11.48
N GLU A 270 -3.63 10.07 12.58
CA GLU A 270 -2.80 11.24 12.89
C GLU A 270 -1.57 11.36 11.99
N LEU A 271 -1.00 10.23 11.56
CA LEU A 271 0.15 10.19 10.65
C LEU A 271 -0.27 10.63 9.24
N TYR A 272 -1.41 10.14 8.73
CA TYR A 272 -1.92 10.45 7.39
C TYR A 272 -3.20 11.28 7.47
N LYS A 273 -3.07 12.54 7.92
CA LYS A 273 -4.20 13.48 8.08
C LYS A 273 -4.91 13.83 6.77
N ASP A 274 -4.24 13.60 5.65
CA ASP A 274 -4.72 13.79 4.28
C ASP A 274 -5.48 12.56 3.73
N ALA A 275 -5.52 11.45 4.47
CA ALA A 275 -6.23 10.26 4.05
C ALA A 275 -7.75 10.40 4.26
N ASP A 276 -8.51 9.91 3.29
CA ASP A 276 -9.91 9.54 3.53
C ASP A 276 -9.95 8.45 4.61
N VAL A 277 -10.98 8.44 5.44
CA VAL A 277 -11.17 7.40 6.47
C VAL A 277 -12.54 6.77 6.30
N TYR A 278 -12.58 5.44 6.26
CA TYR A 278 -13.79 4.64 6.35
C TYR A 278 -13.71 3.72 7.55
N THR A 279 -14.71 3.80 8.45
CA THR A 279 -14.78 2.98 9.65
C THR A 279 -15.97 2.04 9.54
N PHE A 280 -15.70 0.75 9.47
CA PHE A 280 -16.69 -0.30 9.67
C PHE A 280 -17.10 -0.38 11.12
N HIS A 281 -18.39 -0.66 11.35
CA HIS A 281 -18.95 -0.86 12.67
C HIS A 281 -19.21 -2.34 12.93
N ASN A 282 -18.51 -2.90 13.92
CA ASN A 282 -18.66 -4.30 14.33
C ASN A 282 -18.35 -5.35 13.24
N GLU A 283 -17.33 -5.12 12.40
CA GLU A 283 -16.90 -6.08 11.36
C GLU A 283 -15.58 -6.80 11.67
N GLY A 284 -14.94 -6.48 12.81
CA GLY A 284 -13.70 -7.13 13.22
C GLY A 284 -12.54 -6.89 12.26
N HIS A 285 -11.60 -7.82 12.19
CA HIS A 285 -10.32 -7.61 11.48
C HIS A 285 -10.38 -7.91 9.96
N PHE A 286 -11.43 -8.57 9.47
CA PHE A 286 -11.49 -9.10 8.11
C PHE A 286 -12.70 -8.60 7.30
N PRO A 287 -13.05 -7.30 7.30
CA PRO A 287 -14.25 -6.81 6.61
C PRO A 287 -14.25 -7.13 5.10
N TYR A 288 -13.08 -7.29 4.48
CA TYR A 288 -12.95 -7.74 3.08
C TYR A 288 -13.40 -9.19 2.84
N ILE A 289 -13.59 -9.99 3.90
CA ILE A 289 -14.18 -11.33 3.88
C ILE A 289 -15.65 -11.29 4.34
N ASN A 290 -15.93 -10.83 5.57
CA ASN A 290 -17.27 -10.93 6.17
C ASN A 290 -18.24 -9.82 5.74
N ALA A 291 -17.75 -8.71 5.20
CA ALA A 291 -18.52 -7.57 4.70
C ALA A 291 -18.01 -7.14 3.31
N SER A 292 -17.70 -8.12 2.46
CA SER A 292 -16.94 -7.93 1.23
C SER A 292 -17.61 -6.98 0.22
N GLU A 293 -18.94 -6.98 0.15
CA GLU A 293 -19.70 -6.08 -0.74
C GLU A 293 -19.50 -4.61 -0.36
N GLU A 294 -19.66 -4.29 0.93
CA GLU A 294 -19.42 -2.94 1.46
C GLU A 294 -17.95 -2.54 1.29
N PHE A 295 -17.02 -3.45 1.60
CA PHE A 295 -15.59 -3.23 1.39
C PHE A 295 -15.27 -2.92 -0.08
N ASN A 296 -15.84 -3.69 -1.01
CA ASN A 296 -15.65 -3.50 -2.44
C ASN A 296 -16.25 -2.17 -2.92
N ASN A 297 -17.42 -1.77 -2.41
CA ASN A 297 -18.04 -0.49 -2.75
C ASN A 297 -17.18 0.69 -2.27
N VAL A 298 -16.70 0.64 -1.02
CA VAL A 298 -15.80 1.65 -0.45
C VAL A 298 -14.52 1.76 -1.27
N LEU A 299 -13.89 0.61 -1.57
CA LEU A 299 -12.67 0.56 -2.36
C LEU A 299 -12.91 1.11 -3.77
N ARG A 300 -13.96 0.66 -4.48
CA ARG A 300 -14.29 1.11 -5.83
C ARG A 300 -14.55 2.62 -5.89
N ASN A 301 -15.30 3.14 -4.93
CA ASN A 301 -15.57 4.57 -4.83
C ASN A 301 -14.26 5.36 -4.71
N PHE A 302 -13.35 4.92 -3.84
CA PHE A 302 -12.03 5.55 -3.70
C PHE A 302 -11.16 5.40 -4.96
N LEU A 303 -11.12 4.22 -5.57
CA LEU A 303 -10.34 3.98 -6.80
C LEU A 303 -10.87 4.77 -8.01
N ASN A 304 -12.14 5.18 -8.01
CA ASN A 304 -12.73 6.04 -9.05
C ASN A 304 -12.56 7.55 -8.81
N LYS A 305 -12.21 7.98 -7.58
CA LYS A 305 -11.95 9.42 -7.31
C LYS A 305 -10.82 9.96 -8.19
N LYS A 306 -10.98 11.15 -8.76
CA LYS A 306 -9.89 11.80 -9.51
C LYS A 306 -8.76 12.16 -8.55
N ASN A 307 -7.53 11.99 -9.02
CA ASN A 307 -6.35 12.49 -8.32
C ASN A 307 -6.00 13.87 -8.88
N GLU A 308 -6.37 14.92 -8.15
CA GLU A 308 -6.13 16.30 -8.57
C GLU A 308 -4.64 16.64 -8.65
N PHE A 309 -3.80 16.07 -7.79
CA PHE A 309 -2.34 16.23 -7.91
C PHE A 309 -1.84 15.73 -9.26
N LEU A 310 -2.24 14.54 -9.72
CA LEU A 310 -1.83 14.02 -11.03
C LEU A 310 -2.29 14.91 -12.19
N ALA A 311 -3.49 15.50 -12.10
CA ALA A 311 -4.00 16.42 -13.12
C ALA A 311 -3.18 17.74 -13.17
N ILE A 312 -2.79 18.26 -12.02
CA ILE A 312 -1.93 19.45 -11.90
C ILE A 312 -0.50 19.14 -12.34
N GLU A 313 0.07 18.01 -11.91
CA GLU A 313 1.40 17.54 -12.31
C GLU A 313 1.50 17.45 -13.83
N LYS A 314 0.47 16.92 -14.51
CA LYS A 314 0.41 16.91 -15.98
C LYS A 314 0.46 18.33 -16.59
N THR A 315 -0.21 19.29 -15.97
CA THR A 315 -0.20 20.69 -16.40
C THR A 315 1.20 21.30 -16.23
N ILE A 316 1.84 21.03 -15.09
CA ILE A 316 3.21 21.47 -14.80
C ILE A 316 4.22 20.78 -15.73
N THR A 317 4.03 19.51 -16.07
CA THR A 317 4.86 18.81 -17.07
C THR A 317 4.76 19.46 -18.44
N ASN A 318 3.55 19.86 -18.89
CA ASN A 318 3.40 20.62 -20.14
C ASN A 318 4.12 21.97 -20.07
N TYR A 319 4.10 22.63 -18.92
CA TYR A 319 4.89 23.84 -18.69
C TYR A 319 6.40 23.56 -18.80
N PHE A 320 6.91 22.54 -18.10
CA PHE A 320 8.32 22.16 -18.13
C PHE A 320 8.80 21.78 -19.52
N GLU A 321 8.12 20.85 -20.18
CA GLU A 321 8.51 20.36 -21.52
C GLU A 321 8.31 21.42 -22.60
N GLY A 322 7.25 22.24 -22.49
CA GLY A 322 7.03 23.38 -23.37
C GLY A 322 8.18 24.40 -23.28
N ARG A 323 8.65 24.69 -22.06
CA ARG A 323 9.77 25.59 -21.82
C ARG A 323 11.10 25.00 -22.29
N LYS A 324 11.35 23.72 -22.00
CA LYS A 324 12.57 22.99 -22.33
C LYS A 324 12.77 22.88 -23.85
N ASN A 325 11.71 22.50 -24.57
CA ASN A 325 11.79 22.19 -25.99
C ASN A 325 11.40 23.37 -26.90
N ALA A 326 11.18 24.56 -26.33
CA ALA A 326 10.59 25.72 -27.03
C ALA A 326 9.29 25.40 -27.79
N ASN A 327 8.51 24.43 -27.31
CA ASN A 327 7.22 24.07 -27.89
C ASN A 327 6.13 25.03 -27.37
N ILE A 328 5.90 26.11 -28.11
CA ILE A 328 4.99 27.19 -27.72
C ILE A 328 3.55 26.71 -27.55
N LYS A 329 3.07 25.79 -28.40
CA LYS A 329 1.70 25.26 -28.29
C LYS A 329 1.52 24.47 -26.99
N GLN A 330 2.49 23.60 -26.66
CA GLN A 330 2.46 22.84 -25.42
C GLN A 330 2.60 23.76 -24.20
N LEU A 331 3.53 24.71 -24.24
CA LEU A 331 3.73 25.68 -23.18
C LEU A 331 2.45 26.49 -22.92
N GLN A 332 1.87 27.08 -23.98
CA GLN A 332 0.63 27.85 -23.89
C GLN A 332 -0.52 27.02 -23.35
N SER A 333 -0.57 25.72 -23.66
CA SER A 333 -1.61 24.82 -23.13
C SER A 333 -1.56 24.66 -21.60
N ALA A 334 -0.44 24.96 -20.94
CA ALA A 334 -0.31 24.90 -19.49
C ALA A 334 -0.85 26.15 -18.78
N PHE A 335 -0.99 27.29 -19.48
CA PHE A 335 -1.37 28.57 -18.89
C PHE A 335 -2.83 28.94 -19.21
N SER A 336 -3.43 29.72 -18.32
CA SER A 336 -4.66 30.47 -18.60
C SER A 336 -4.39 31.57 -19.62
N THR A 337 -5.38 31.95 -20.42
CA THR A 337 -5.24 32.99 -21.45
C THR A 337 -4.79 34.34 -20.90
N ASN A 338 -5.24 34.67 -19.68
CA ASN A 338 -4.96 35.93 -18.99
C ASN A 338 -3.83 35.80 -17.96
N ALA A 339 -3.00 34.74 -18.05
CA ALA A 339 -1.92 34.55 -17.10
C ALA A 339 -0.84 35.62 -17.26
N SER A 340 -0.23 35.99 -16.13
CA SER A 340 0.92 36.89 -16.07
C SER A 340 2.02 36.26 -15.22
N LEU A 341 3.25 36.62 -15.56
CA LEU A 341 4.43 36.24 -14.81
C LEU A 341 4.93 37.45 -14.02
N TYR A 342 5.46 37.19 -12.83
CA TYR A 342 5.94 38.21 -11.90
C TYR A 342 7.35 37.87 -11.45
N THR A 343 8.20 38.88 -11.32
CA THR A 343 9.52 38.75 -10.72
C THR A 343 9.96 40.07 -10.10
N SER A 344 11.09 40.09 -9.41
CA SER A 344 11.70 41.31 -8.90
C SER A 344 13.11 41.47 -9.46
N LEU A 345 13.45 42.69 -9.88
CA LEU A 345 14.79 43.07 -10.27
C LEU A 345 15.17 44.36 -9.55
N ASN A 346 16.26 44.32 -8.80
CA ASN A 346 16.75 45.46 -8.00
C ASN A 346 15.66 46.07 -7.09
N GLY A 347 14.80 45.23 -6.52
CA GLY A 347 13.71 45.67 -5.62
C GLY A 347 12.44 46.16 -6.33
N ASN A 348 12.44 46.28 -7.66
CA ASN A 348 11.26 46.68 -8.42
C ASN A 348 10.47 45.46 -8.89
N GLU A 349 9.15 45.53 -8.79
CA GLU A 349 8.25 44.53 -9.36
C GLU A 349 8.27 44.61 -10.89
N ILE A 350 8.41 43.45 -11.54
CA ILE A 350 8.33 43.30 -12.99
C ILE A 350 7.17 42.36 -13.31
N VAL A 351 6.25 42.85 -14.14
CA VAL A 351 5.15 42.06 -14.71
C VAL A 351 5.48 41.72 -16.16
N ILE A 352 5.42 40.44 -16.49
CA ILE A 352 5.70 39.90 -17.82
C ILE A 352 4.41 39.26 -18.35
N PRO A 353 3.74 39.85 -19.36
CA PRO A 353 2.59 39.23 -19.99
C PRO A 353 2.93 37.86 -20.58
N LEU A 354 1.99 36.91 -20.56
CA LEU A 354 2.21 35.57 -21.11
C LEU A 354 2.72 35.61 -22.56
N THR A 355 2.21 36.52 -23.39
CA THR A 355 2.65 36.67 -24.79
C THR A 355 4.14 37.03 -24.91
N ALA A 356 4.63 37.93 -24.05
CA ALA A 356 6.04 38.30 -23.99
C ALA A 356 6.90 37.11 -23.52
N TYR A 357 6.41 36.35 -22.53
CA TYR A 357 7.09 35.14 -22.08
C TYR A 357 7.19 34.07 -23.17
N LEU A 358 6.09 33.78 -23.87
CA LEU A 358 6.08 32.81 -24.98
C LEU A 358 7.03 33.22 -26.11
N ASN A 359 7.07 34.50 -26.47
CA ASN A 359 8.02 35.03 -27.44
C ASN A 359 9.47 34.87 -26.97
N LYS A 360 9.75 35.14 -25.69
CA LYS A 360 11.08 34.92 -25.11
C LYS A 360 11.50 33.45 -25.17
N VAL A 361 10.61 32.50 -24.84
CA VAL A 361 10.90 31.07 -24.95
C VAL A 361 11.16 30.67 -26.40
N LYS A 362 10.41 31.21 -27.36
CA LYS A 362 10.64 30.96 -28.79
C LYS A 362 12.04 31.41 -29.22
N THR A 363 12.46 32.60 -28.79
CA THR A 363 13.78 33.15 -29.09
C THR A 363 14.91 32.38 -28.40
N ASP A 364 14.70 31.96 -27.15
CA ASP A 364 15.69 31.19 -26.39
C ASP A 364 15.95 29.80 -27.00
N GLY A 365 14.96 29.22 -27.69
CA GLY A 365 15.06 27.89 -28.26
C GLY A 365 15.15 26.77 -27.20
N PHE A 366 15.61 25.60 -27.63
CA PHE A 366 15.80 24.45 -26.73
C PHE A 366 16.74 24.82 -25.57
N GLN A 367 16.41 24.33 -24.38
CA GLN A 367 17.22 24.51 -23.18
C GLN A 367 17.52 23.16 -22.54
N GLU A 368 18.79 22.91 -22.25
CA GLU A 368 19.17 21.82 -21.37
C GLU A 368 18.92 22.23 -19.91
N VAL A 369 17.84 21.72 -19.34
CA VAL A 369 17.39 22.07 -18.00
C VAL A 369 16.76 20.88 -17.30
N LYS A 370 17.07 20.73 -16.01
CA LYS A 370 16.38 19.78 -15.12
C LYS A 370 15.25 20.50 -14.40
N THR A 371 14.05 19.91 -14.45
CA THR A 371 12.86 20.48 -13.82
C THR A 371 12.32 19.57 -12.72
N VAL A 372 11.90 20.14 -11.59
CA VAL A 372 11.43 19.39 -10.42
C VAL A 372 10.26 20.12 -9.77
N ILE A 373 9.23 19.37 -9.36
CA ILE A 373 8.21 19.85 -8.43
C ILE A 373 8.75 19.64 -7.01
N LEU A 374 8.87 20.72 -6.25
CA LEU A 374 9.42 20.68 -4.89
C LEU A 374 8.32 20.44 -3.85
N ASP A 375 7.20 21.15 -4.01
CA ASP A 375 6.04 21.02 -3.13
C ASP A 375 4.80 21.57 -3.83
N GLY A 376 3.62 21.25 -3.30
CA GLY A 376 2.35 21.77 -3.78
C GLY A 376 1.21 21.49 -2.83
N ASP A 377 0.18 22.32 -2.88
CA ASP A 377 -1.05 22.18 -2.10
C ASP A 377 -2.27 22.49 -2.96
N ILE A 378 -3.42 21.92 -2.58
CA ILE A 378 -4.70 22.07 -3.28
C ILE A 378 -5.76 22.46 -2.25
N THR A 379 -6.40 23.60 -2.47
CA THR A 379 -7.54 24.07 -1.67
C THR A 379 -8.70 24.41 -2.59
N GLY A 380 -9.73 23.56 -2.60
CA GLY A 380 -10.89 23.71 -3.47
C GLY A 380 -10.49 23.70 -4.95
N SER A 381 -10.79 24.77 -5.68
CA SER A 381 -10.46 24.95 -7.10
C SER A 381 -9.13 25.67 -7.37
N ILE A 382 -8.31 25.87 -6.33
CA ILE A 382 -7.03 26.58 -6.40
C ILE A 382 -5.90 25.64 -5.97
N ALA A 383 -4.77 25.74 -6.66
CA ALA A 383 -3.56 25.02 -6.28
C ALA A 383 -2.34 25.96 -6.27
N ASN A 384 -1.41 25.71 -5.35
CA ASN A 384 -0.15 26.46 -5.25
C ASN A 384 1.01 25.48 -5.30
N PHE A 385 1.91 25.65 -6.26
CA PHE A 385 3.01 24.73 -6.52
C PHE A 385 4.34 25.45 -6.57
N LYS A 386 5.32 24.92 -5.84
CA LYS A 386 6.71 25.35 -5.89
C LYS A 386 7.48 24.42 -6.82
N THR A 387 8.10 24.97 -7.85
CA THR A 387 8.91 24.21 -8.81
C THR A 387 10.31 24.79 -8.96
N LYS A 388 11.24 23.98 -9.48
CA LYS A 388 12.62 24.39 -9.71
C LYS A 388 13.08 24.02 -11.11
N PHE A 389 13.73 24.97 -11.77
CA PHE A 389 14.50 24.78 -12.99
C PHE A 389 15.98 24.86 -12.64
N VAL A 390 16.78 23.87 -13.04
CA VAL A 390 18.23 23.81 -12.77
C VAL A 390 18.96 23.77 -14.10
N TYR A 391 19.62 24.87 -14.43
CA TYR A 391 20.51 25.02 -15.59
C TYR A 391 21.97 24.84 -15.14
N SER A 392 22.91 24.80 -16.10
CA SER A 392 24.34 24.58 -15.81
C SER A 392 24.98 25.63 -14.91
N LYS A 393 24.54 26.89 -14.95
CA LYS A 393 25.14 28.02 -14.22
C LYS A 393 24.20 28.75 -13.26
N LYS A 394 22.94 28.35 -13.21
CA LYS A 394 21.88 29.06 -12.46
C LYS A 394 20.68 28.16 -12.25
N SER A 395 19.94 28.41 -11.19
CA SER A 395 18.62 27.82 -11.00
C SER A 395 17.53 28.90 -10.95
N TYR A 396 16.28 28.49 -11.15
CA TYR A 396 15.13 29.34 -10.90
C TYR A 396 14.13 28.57 -10.05
N THR A 397 13.53 29.27 -9.09
CA THR A 397 12.38 28.75 -8.35
C THR A 397 11.14 29.51 -8.81
N ASP A 398 10.12 28.75 -9.17
CA ASP A 398 8.82 29.27 -9.56
C ASP A 398 7.78 28.92 -8.49
N TYR A 399 6.91 29.87 -8.19
CA TYR A 399 5.66 29.69 -7.44
C TYR A 399 4.51 29.84 -8.43
N LEU A 400 3.76 28.77 -8.62
CA LEU A 400 2.70 28.65 -9.59
C LEU A 400 1.36 28.64 -8.86
N ILE A 401 0.47 29.56 -9.22
CA ILE A 401 -0.94 29.49 -8.83
C ILE A 401 -1.72 28.92 -10.01
N LEU A 402 -2.38 27.79 -9.77
CA LEU A 402 -3.22 27.11 -10.74
C LEU A 402 -4.68 27.23 -10.34
N LEU A 403 -5.54 27.33 -11.36
CA LEU A 403 -6.99 27.32 -11.20
C LEU A 403 -7.59 26.13 -11.93
N SER A 404 -8.53 25.46 -11.29
CA SER A 404 -9.36 24.42 -11.91
C SER A 404 -10.44 25.09 -12.76
N THR A 405 -10.53 24.68 -14.02
CA THR A 405 -11.54 25.16 -14.96
C THR A 405 -12.27 23.98 -15.59
N GLN A 406 -13.33 24.25 -16.36
CA GLN A 406 -14.00 23.22 -17.17
C GLN A 406 -13.04 22.53 -18.16
N ASN A 407 -11.95 23.21 -18.55
CA ASN A 407 -10.92 22.72 -19.46
C ASN A 407 -9.70 22.12 -18.71
N GLY A 408 -9.85 21.82 -17.41
CA GLY A 408 -8.80 21.31 -16.54
C GLY A 408 -8.01 22.41 -15.83
N TRP A 409 -6.95 21.99 -15.14
CA TRP A 409 -6.06 22.89 -14.41
C TRP A 409 -5.20 23.72 -15.36
N LYS A 410 -5.04 25.01 -15.03
CA LYS A 410 -4.23 25.96 -15.79
C LYS A 410 -3.44 26.87 -14.84
N ILE A 411 -2.20 27.16 -15.19
CA ILE A 411 -1.36 28.14 -14.48
C ILE A 411 -1.95 29.52 -14.76
N SER A 412 -2.52 30.14 -13.72
CA SER A 412 -3.11 31.48 -13.80
C SER A 412 -2.13 32.57 -13.42
N SER A 413 -1.15 32.26 -12.56
CA SER A 413 -0.10 33.19 -12.19
C SER A 413 1.19 32.42 -11.92
N LYS A 414 2.31 33.05 -12.24
CA LYS A 414 3.64 32.54 -11.97
C LYS A 414 4.51 33.64 -11.40
N THR A 415 5.02 33.46 -10.20
CA THR A 415 6.08 34.31 -9.64
C THR A 415 7.38 33.54 -9.64
N PHE A 416 8.49 34.14 -10.06
CA PHE A 416 9.76 33.43 -10.11
C PHE A 416 10.95 34.29 -9.68
N THR A 417 11.98 33.62 -9.22
CA THR A 417 13.26 34.24 -8.85
C THR A 417 14.43 33.35 -9.21
N GLN A 418 15.57 33.95 -9.52
CA GLN A 418 16.82 33.22 -9.67
C GLN A 418 17.26 32.72 -8.30
N THR A 419 17.60 31.45 -8.23
CA THR A 419 18.16 30.80 -7.05
C THR A 419 19.48 30.19 -7.49
N ASN A 420 20.53 30.26 -6.67
CA ASN A 420 21.90 29.80 -6.97
C ASN A 420 22.05 28.83 -8.15
#